data_AF-W4QVN5-F1
#
_entry.id   AF-W4QVN5-F1
#
_cell.length_a   1.000
_cell.length_b   1.000
_cell.length_c   1.000
_cell.angle_alpha   90.00
_cell.angle_beta   90.00
_cell.angle_gamma   90.00
#
_symmetry.space_group_name_H-M   'P 1'
#
loop_
_entity.id
_entity.type
_entity.pdbx_description
1 polymer ?
#
loop_
_entity_poly.entity_id
_entity_poly.type
_entity_poly.pdbx_seq_one_letter_code
_entity_poly.pdbx_strand_id
1 'polypeptide(L)'
;MKNEYFKQSENKVRKIINKLQIPIIIRLDTYVLLANEIAQKQFMVNEKEPVLQLFFEKFDQNFRDSPDNNQKEFHFTTNDKKKFYLVNSIKVSFEEEKAILHSFVDITHEKENEQLIVRSEKMNIAGELAASIAHELRNPLTAIKGFFKILKESEDNGQELYYRVIEDELSRIEQISS
;
A
#
# COMPACT_ATOMS: atom_id res chain seq x y z
N MET A 1 -4.76 51.56 -10.08
CA MET A 1 -3.48 50.82 -10.19
C MET A 1 -3.44 49.53 -9.36
N LYS A 2 -3.57 49.52 -8.01
CA LYS A 2 -3.50 48.27 -7.19
C LYS A 2 -4.43 47.14 -7.66
N ASN A 3 -5.65 47.47 -8.08
CA ASN A 3 -6.67 46.48 -8.47
C ASN A 3 -6.38 45.77 -9.82
N GLU A 4 -5.70 46.44 -10.76
CA GLU A 4 -5.32 45.82 -12.05
C GLU A 4 -4.12 44.87 -11.90
N TYR A 5 -3.12 45.24 -11.10
CA TYR A 5 -1.98 44.38 -10.79
C TYR A 5 -2.43 43.09 -10.09
N PHE A 6 -3.40 43.18 -9.19
CA PHE A 6 -3.94 42.03 -8.46
C PHE A 6 -4.69 41.06 -9.39
N LYS A 7 -5.61 41.58 -10.21
CA LYS A 7 -6.30 40.80 -11.25
C LYS A 7 -5.31 40.16 -12.23
N GLN A 8 -4.22 40.84 -12.56
CA GLN A 8 -3.20 40.28 -13.44
C GLN A 8 -2.39 39.16 -12.77
N SER A 9 -2.03 39.31 -11.49
CA SER A 9 -1.36 38.25 -10.73
C SER A 9 -2.24 37.02 -10.55
N GLU A 10 -3.52 37.21 -10.27
CA GLU A 10 -4.48 36.12 -10.07
C GLU A 10 -4.69 35.32 -11.36
N ASN A 11 -4.86 36.00 -12.50
CA ASN A 11 -4.93 35.36 -13.80
C ASN A 11 -3.68 34.55 -14.14
N LYS A 12 -2.49 34.99 -13.71
CA LYS A 12 -1.25 34.20 -13.86
C LYS A 12 -1.28 32.94 -13.00
N VAL A 13 -1.70 33.04 -11.74
CA VAL A 13 -1.82 31.89 -10.82
C VAL A 13 -2.81 30.86 -11.36
N ARG A 14 -4.00 31.29 -11.81
CA ARG A 14 -4.99 30.40 -12.44
C ARG A 14 -4.42 29.66 -13.65
N LYS A 15 -3.69 30.37 -14.53
CA LYS A 15 -3.03 29.77 -15.69
C LYS A 15 -1.96 28.73 -15.31
N ILE A 16 -1.21 28.96 -14.22
CA ILE A 16 -0.22 28.01 -13.74
C ILE A 16 -0.92 26.76 -13.20
N ILE A 17 -1.90 26.95 -12.32
CA ILE A 17 -2.64 25.86 -11.67
C ILE A 17 -3.34 24.96 -12.70
N ASN A 18 -3.93 25.54 -13.75
CA ASN A 18 -4.58 24.76 -14.81
C ASN A 18 -3.61 24.01 -15.73
N LYS A 19 -2.33 24.36 -15.75
CA LYS A 19 -1.31 23.62 -16.51
C LYS A 19 -0.71 22.45 -15.72
N LEU A 20 -0.92 22.40 -14.41
CA LEU A 20 -0.40 21.33 -13.57
C LEU A 20 -1.20 20.04 -13.80
N GLN A 21 -0.49 18.93 -14.01
CA GLN A 21 -1.07 17.61 -14.24
C GLN A 21 -1.45 16.87 -12.95
N ILE A 22 -1.62 17.60 -11.86
CA ILE A 22 -2.06 17.08 -10.57
C ILE A 22 -3.36 17.79 -10.18
N PRO A 23 -4.30 17.12 -9.50
CA PRO A 23 -5.44 17.79 -8.93
C PRO A 23 -5.02 18.88 -7.95
N ILE A 24 -5.56 20.08 -8.15
CA ILE A 24 -5.39 21.22 -7.24
C ILE A 24 -6.74 21.81 -6.93
N ILE A 25 -6.99 22.03 -5.64
CA ILE A 25 -8.20 22.65 -5.11
C ILE A 25 -7.80 23.80 -4.20
N ILE A 26 -8.37 24.98 -4.43
CA ILE A 26 -8.33 26.11 -3.49
C ILE A 26 -9.72 26.21 -2.86
N ARG A 27 -9.77 26.25 -1.53
CA ARG A 27 -11.02 26.38 -0.77
C ARG A 27 -10.96 27.46 0.31
N LEU A 28 -12.13 27.95 0.68
CA LEU A 28 -12.39 28.76 1.86
C LEU A 28 -13.38 27.99 2.74
N ASP A 29 -12.97 27.63 3.95
CA ASP A 29 -13.71 26.70 4.80
C ASP A 29 -14.15 25.46 4.00
N THR A 30 -15.45 25.14 3.94
CA THR A 30 -15.96 23.99 3.19
C THR A 30 -16.21 24.27 1.71
N TYR A 31 -16.01 25.50 1.24
CA TYR A 31 -16.36 25.93 -0.11
C TYR A 31 -15.16 25.94 -1.06
N VAL A 32 -15.29 25.30 -2.21
CA VAL A 32 -14.25 25.29 -3.26
C VAL A 32 -14.31 26.57 -4.08
N LEU A 33 -13.25 27.39 -4.00
CA LEU A 33 -13.07 28.61 -4.78
C LEU A 33 -12.53 28.32 -6.18
N LEU A 34 -11.64 27.32 -6.29
CA LEU A 34 -11.05 26.91 -7.56
C LEU A 34 -10.74 25.42 -7.51
N ALA A 35 -11.06 24.72 -8.59
CA ALA A 35 -10.54 23.39 -8.88
C ALA A 35 -10.02 23.40 -10.31
N ASN A 36 -8.78 22.93 -10.53
CA ASN A 36 -8.26 22.79 -11.90
C ASN A 36 -9.00 21.67 -12.65
N GLU A 37 -8.85 21.63 -13.98
CA GLU A 37 -9.57 20.66 -14.81
C GLU A 37 -9.34 19.20 -14.39
N ILE A 38 -8.12 18.89 -13.93
CA ILE A 38 -7.76 17.55 -13.43
C ILE A 38 -8.56 17.24 -12.16
N ALA A 39 -8.59 18.15 -11.17
CA ALA A 39 -9.40 17.97 -9.97
C ALA A 39 -10.90 17.87 -10.27
N GLN A 40 -11.43 18.67 -11.19
CA GLN A 40 -12.83 18.62 -11.59
C GLN A 40 -13.21 17.24 -12.18
N LYS A 41 -12.37 16.69 -13.07
CA LYS A 41 -12.60 15.37 -13.67
C LYS A 41 -12.42 14.24 -12.66
N GLN A 42 -11.40 14.34 -11.81
CA GLN A 42 -10.98 13.25 -10.93
C GLN A 42 -11.83 13.13 -9.66
N PHE A 43 -12.32 14.26 -9.15
CA PHE A 43 -13.13 14.32 -7.93
C PHE A 43 -14.58 14.76 -8.20
N MET A 44 -14.98 14.88 -9.47
CA MET A 44 -16.36 15.21 -9.88
C MET A 44 -16.92 16.43 -9.13
N VAL A 45 -16.07 17.46 -8.97
CA VAL A 45 -16.30 18.62 -8.07
C VAL A 45 -17.63 19.36 -8.33
N ASN A 46 -18.15 19.29 -9.56
CA ASN A 46 -19.40 19.96 -9.94
C ASN A 46 -20.68 19.20 -9.54
N GLU A 47 -20.58 17.96 -9.06
CA GLU A 47 -21.74 17.10 -8.76
C GLU A 47 -22.17 17.11 -7.27
N LYS A 48 -21.61 18.02 -6.45
CA LYS A 48 -21.81 18.02 -4.97
C LYS A 48 -21.48 16.67 -4.35
N GLU A 49 -20.27 16.19 -4.62
CA GLU A 49 -19.75 14.93 -4.10
C GLU A 49 -19.49 14.97 -2.58
N PRO A 50 -19.95 13.96 -1.80
CA PRO A 50 -19.67 13.85 -0.36
C PRO A 50 -18.18 13.67 -0.05
N VAL A 51 -17.41 13.19 -1.02
CA VAL A 51 -16.03 12.74 -0.83
C VAL A 51 -15.09 13.89 -0.47
N LEU A 52 -15.21 15.03 -1.16
CA LEU A 52 -14.42 16.23 -0.84
C LEU A 52 -14.85 16.86 0.48
N GLN A 53 -16.15 16.83 0.79
CA GLN A 53 -16.66 17.35 2.05
C GLN A 53 -16.11 16.55 3.24
N LEU A 54 -16.13 15.22 3.17
CA LEU A 54 -15.56 14.36 4.20
C LEU A 54 -14.05 14.60 4.37
N PHE A 55 -13.33 14.85 3.27
CA PHE A 55 -11.92 15.22 3.32
C PHE A 55 -11.72 16.57 4.03
N PHE A 56 -12.48 17.60 3.68
CA PHE A 56 -12.39 18.92 4.31
C PHE A 56 -12.67 18.85 5.81
N GLU A 57 -13.72 18.12 6.22
CA GLU A 57 -14.07 17.93 7.64
C GLU A 57 -12.93 17.23 8.41
N LYS A 58 -12.39 16.13 7.88
CA LYS A 58 -11.27 15.40 8.50
C LYS A 58 -9.99 16.23 8.52
N PHE A 59 -9.76 17.04 7.49
CA PHE A 59 -8.61 17.91 7.42
C PHE A 59 -8.70 19.04 8.45
N ASP A 60 -9.83 19.72 8.55
CA ASP A 60 -10.02 20.89 9.42
C ASP A 60 -9.88 20.54 10.91
N GLN A 61 -10.27 19.32 11.30
CA GLN A 61 -10.01 18.81 12.65
C GLN A 61 -8.53 18.74 13.00
N ASN A 62 -7.68 18.40 12.02
CA ASN A 62 -6.25 18.17 12.26
C ASN A 62 -5.34 19.33 11.84
N PHE A 63 -5.85 20.31 11.09
CA PHE A 63 -5.09 21.45 10.59
C PHE A 63 -4.96 22.57 11.62
N ARG A 64 -5.79 22.56 12.66
CA ARG A 64 -5.75 23.54 13.76
C ARG A 64 -4.49 23.42 14.62
N ASP A 65 -3.84 22.26 14.63
CA ASP A 65 -2.76 21.94 15.58
C ASP A 65 -1.33 22.16 15.05
N SER A 66 -1.13 22.28 13.73
CA SER A 66 0.19 22.57 13.14
C SER A 66 0.04 23.41 11.87
N PRO A 67 0.49 24.68 11.87
CA PRO A 67 0.21 25.62 10.79
C PRO A 67 1.12 25.50 9.55
N ASP A 68 2.26 24.80 9.64
CA ASP A 68 3.23 24.70 8.54
C ASP A 68 3.34 23.27 7.99
N ASN A 69 2.87 23.11 6.75
CA ASN A 69 3.09 21.97 5.87
C ASN A 69 2.54 20.61 6.33
N ASN A 70 1.21 20.48 6.32
CA ASN A 70 0.52 19.21 6.59
C ASN A 70 0.41 18.37 5.32
N GLN A 71 1.46 17.59 5.04
CA GLN A 71 1.40 16.47 4.11
C GLN A 71 0.69 15.29 4.75
N LYS A 72 -0.38 14.78 4.13
CA LYS A 72 -1.14 13.63 4.65
C LYS A 72 -1.56 12.69 3.55
N GLU A 73 -1.48 11.39 3.82
CA GLU A 73 -2.09 10.38 2.97
C GLU A 73 -3.60 10.36 3.17
N PHE A 74 -4.34 10.41 2.07
CA PHE A 74 -5.77 10.21 2.02
C PHE A 74 -6.09 9.20 0.94
N HIS A 75 -7.12 8.39 1.15
CA HIS A 75 -7.62 7.51 0.11
C HIS A 75 -9.04 7.87 -0.25
N PHE A 76 -9.30 7.91 -1.54
CA PHE A 76 -10.64 8.11 -2.09
C PHE A 76 -11.06 6.83 -2.80
N THR A 77 -12.31 6.42 -2.59
CA THR A 77 -12.91 5.36 -3.40
C THR A 77 -13.72 6.05 -4.48
N THR A 78 -13.26 5.95 -5.73
CA THR A 78 -13.94 6.55 -6.89
C THR A 78 -14.20 5.43 -7.89
N ASN A 79 -15.45 5.29 -8.36
CA ASN A 79 -15.86 4.23 -9.30
C ASN A 79 -15.43 2.82 -8.84
N ASP A 80 -15.68 2.49 -7.56
CA ASP A 80 -15.29 1.23 -6.89
C ASP A 80 -13.78 0.90 -6.85
N LYS A 81 -12.93 1.83 -7.30
CA LYS A 81 -11.48 1.71 -7.18
C LYS A 81 -10.97 2.59 -6.06
N LYS A 82 -10.24 1.98 -5.13
CA LYS A 82 -9.53 2.70 -4.07
C LYS A 82 -8.27 3.32 -4.67
N LYS A 83 -8.19 4.64 -4.61
CA LYS A 83 -6.99 5.40 -4.96
C LYS A 83 -6.38 6.05 -3.73
N PHE A 84 -5.06 6.11 -3.70
CA PHE A 84 -4.29 6.74 -2.63
C PHE A 84 -3.69 8.05 -3.12
N TYR A 85 -3.81 9.09 -2.31
CA TYR A 85 -3.28 10.41 -2.61
C TYR A 85 -2.46 10.93 -1.45
N LEU A 86 -1.30 11.48 -1.79
CA LEU A 86 -0.54 12.33 -0.88
C LEU A 86 -1.03 13.76 -1.05
N VAL A 87 -1.62 14.31 0.01
CA VAL A 87 -2.24 15.63 -0.02
C VAL A 87 -1.36 16.64 0.72
N ASN A 88 -0.83 17.61 -0.01
CA ASN A 88 -0.10 18.73 0.56
C ASN A 88 -1.01 19.95 0.60
N SER A 89 -1.06 20.60 1.77
CA SER A 89 -1.98 21.70 2.02
C SER A 89 -1.26 22.91 2.58
N ILE A 90 -1.44 24.06 1.94
CA ILE A 90 -0.79 25.32 2.32
C ILE A 90 -1.82 26.44 2.43
N LYS A 91 -1.60 27.37 3.37
CA LYS A 91 -2.37 28.61 3.46
C LYS A 91 -1.93 29.55 2.34
N VAL A 92 -2.88 30.11 1.61
CA VAL A 92 -2.63 31.06 0.52
C VAL A 92 -3.58 32.26 0.66
N SER A 93 -3.22 33.38 0.05
CA SER A 93 -4.17 34.46 -0.20
C SER A 93 -4.69 34.33 -1.63
N PHE A 94 -6.00 34.23 -1.79
CA PHE A 94 -6.67 34.08 -3.08
C PHE A 94 -7.92 34.95 -3.08
N GLU A 95 -8.09 35.80 -4.10
CA GLU A 95 -9.20 36.77 -4.17
C GLU A 95 -9.31 37.68 -2.91
N GLU A 96 -8.16 38.08 -2.34
CA GLU A 96 -8.06 38.87 -1.10
C GLU A 96 -8.50 38.12 0.19
N GLU A 97 -8.93 36.87 0.06
CA GLU A 97 -9.34 36.01 1.18
C GLU A 97 -8.22 35.06 1.61
N LYS A 98 -8.25 34.63 2.88
CA LYS A 98 -7.36 33.58 3.40
C LYS A 98 -7.93 32.21 3.00
N ALA A 99 -7.32 31.59 2.02
CA ALA A 99 -7.74 30.30 1.48
C ALA A 99 -6.72 29.19 1.79
N ILE A 100 -7.11 27.95 1.53
CA ILE A 100 -6.25 26.77 1.62
C ILE A 100 -6.13 26.16 0.23
N LEU A 101 -4.90 25.99 -0.24
CA LEU A 101 -4.59 25.24 -1.45
C LEU A 101 -4.22 23.81 -1.07
N HIS A 102 -4.93 22.87 -1.65
CA HIS A 102 -4.65 21.44 -1.61
C HIS A 102 -4.09 20.99 -2.95
N SER A 103 -2.97 20.28 -2.92
CA SER A 103 -2.46 19.52 -4.05
C SER A 103 -2.53 18.04 -3.74
N PHE A 104 -3.00 17.25 -4.70
CA PHE A 104 -3.17 15.81 -4.53
C PHE A 104 -2.24 15.10 -5.50
N VAL A 105 -1.32 14.30 -4.98
CA VAL A 105 -0.44 13.46 -5.79
C VAL A 105 -0.95 12.03 -5.68
N ASP A 106 -1.36 11.43 -6.80
CA ASP A 106 -1.77 10.02 -6.83
C ASP A 106 -0.53 9.15 -6.55
N ILE A 107 -0.58 8.36 -5.47
CA ILE A 107 0.48 7.45 -5.03
C ILE A 107 0.01 5.99 -5.05
N THR A 108 -1.05 5.71 -5.81
CA THR A 108 -1.69 4.38 -5.83
C THR A 108 -0.72 3.32 -6.36
N HIS A 109 0.01 3.63 -7.43
CA HIS A 109 0.92 2.68 -8.07
C HIS A 109 2.13 2.38 -7.18
N GLU A 110 2.62 3.37 -6.44
CA GLU A 110 3.68 3.24 -5.45
C GLU A 110 3.24 2.30 -4.32
N LYS A 111 2.04 2.51 -3.76
CA LYS A 111 1.48 1.65 -2.72
C LYS A 111 1.24 0.21 -3.21
N GLU A 112 0.76 0.03 -4.44
CA GLU A 112 0.58 -1.28 -5.04
C GLU A 112 1.92 -2.00 -5.23
N ASN A 113 2.95 -1.30 -5.70
CA ASN A 113 4.30 -1.83 -5.85
C ASN A 113 4.91 -2.23 -4.50
N GLU A 114 4.79 -1.39 -3.48
CA GLU A 114 5.23 -1.71 -2.11
C GLU A 114 4.59 -3.01 -1.61
N GLN A 115 3.28 -3.18 -1.82
CA GLN A 115 2.57 -4.39 -1.44
C GLN A 115 3.02 -5.63 -2.24
N LEU A 116 3.29 -5.48 -3.53
CA LEU A 116 3.80 -6.55 -4.38
C LEU A 116 5.19 -7.00 -3.92
N ILE A 117 6.07 -6.06 -3.58
CA ILE A 117 7.41 -6.35 -3.04
C ILE A 117 7.28 -7.14 -1.74
N VAL A 118 6.49 -6.63 -0.77
CA VAL A 118 6.27 -7.32 0.52
C VAL A 118 5.69 -8.72 0.31
N ARG A 119 4.76 -8.89 -0.63
CA ARG A 119 4.19 -10.20 -0.95
C ARG A 119 5.22 -11.13 -1.57
N SER A 120 6.06 -10.64 -2.46
CA SER A 120 7.15 -11.40 -3.09
C SER A 120 8.17 -11.85 -2.05
N GLU A 121 8.57 -10.99 -1.12
CA GLU A 121 9.49 -11.34 -0.03
C GLU A 121 8.91 -12.45 0.84
N LYS A 122 7.64 -12.33 1.24
CA LYS A 122 6.95 -13.39 1.99
C LYS A 122 6.89 -14.71 1.23
N MET A 123 6.64 -14.67 -0.08
CA MET A 123 6.62 -15.87 -0.93
C MET A 123 8.00 -16.50 -1.07
N ASN A 124 9.06 -15.70 -1.21
CA ASN A 124 10.43 -16.20 -1.26
C ASN A 124 10.81 -16.91 0.04
N ILE A 125 10.53 -16.30 1.19
CA ILE A 125 10.75 -16.92 2.50
C ILE A 125 9.94 -18.22 2.62
N ALA A 126 8.66 -18.21 2.25
CA ALA A 126 7.84 -19.42 2.27
C ALA A 126 8.39 -20.51 1.35
N GLY A 127 8.95 -20.15 0.18
CA GLY A 127 9.59 -21.06 -0.75
C GLY A 127 10.88 -21.67 -0.19
N GLU A 128 11.73 -20.88 0.44
CA GLU A 128 12.94 -21.37 1.11
C GLU A 128 12.59 -22.31 2.26
N LEU A 129 11.61 -21.95 3.09
CA LEU A 129 11.12 -22.81 4.17
C LEU A 129 10.54 -24.12 3.62
N ALA A 130 9.71 -24.05 2.58
CA ALA A 130 9.14 -25.24 1.95
C ALA A 130 10.23 -26.15 1.35
N ALA A 131 11.25 -25.56 0.72
CA ALA A 131 12.39 -26.31 0.20
C ALA A 131 13.20 -26.97 1.34
N SER A 132 13.46 -26.23 2.44
CA SER A 132 14.14 -26.78 3.62
C SER A 132 13.37 -27.95 4.21
N ILE A 133 12.05 -27.79 4.43
CA ILE A 133 11.18 -28.87 4.92
C ILE A 133 11.20 -30.07 3.97
N ALA A 134 11.12 -29.86 2.66
CA ALA A 134 11.19 -30.95 1.69
C ALA A 134 12.54 -31.68 1.73
N HIS A 135 13.63 -30.95 1.95
CA HIS A 135 14.96 -31.53 2.16
C HIS A 135 15.04 -32.33 3.47
N GLU A 136 14.51 -31.78 4.56
CA GLU A 136 14.50 -32.44 5.88
C GLU A 136 13.61 -33.67 5.91
N LEU A 137 12.49 -33.71 5.17
CA LEU A 137 11.66 -34.90 5.00
C LEU A 137 12.30 -35.95 4.09
N ARG A 138 13.11 -35.55 3.10
CA ARG A 138 13.80 -36.49 2.20
C ARG A 138 14.81 -37.34 2.97
N ASN A 139 15.46 -36.78 3.99
CA ASN A 139 16.45 -37.50 4.81
C ASN A 139 15.89 -38.76 5.51
N PRO A 140 14.85 -38.67 6.36
CA PRO A 140 14.23 -39.83 7.01
C PRO A 140 13.68 -40.82 5.98
N LEU A 141 13.01 -40.33 4.92
CA LEU A 141 12.49 -41.20 3.87
C LEU A 141 13.60 -41.98 3.14
N THR A 142 14.76 -41.37 2.94
CA THR A 142 15.93 -42.03 2.33
C THR A 142 16.50 -43.09 3.27
N ALA A 143 16.60 -42.78 4.57
CA ALA A 143 17.04 -43.74 5.59
C ALA A 143 16.08 -44.95 5.67
N ILE A 144 14.77 -44.70 5.79
CA ILE A 144 13.72 -45.74 5.80
C ILE A 144 13.85 -46.64 4.56
N LYS A 145 13.98 -46.06 3.36
CA LYS A 145 14.14 -46.82 2.12
C LYS A 145 15.42 -47.67 2.10
N GLY A 146 16.52 -47.15 2.66
CA GLY A 146 17.77 -47.89 2.81
C GLY A 146 17.62 -49.11 3.72
N PHE A 147 17.01 -48.95 4.89
CA PHE A 147 16.79 -50.05 5.82
C PHE A 147 15.80 -51.09 5.31
N PHE A 148 14.73 -50.69 4.61
CA PHE A 148 13.85 -51.63 3.93
C PHE A 148 14.57 -52.51 2.90
N LYS A 149 15.54 -51.94 2.17
CA LYS A 149 16.35 -52.70 1.22
C LYS A 149 17.21 -53.75 1.92
N ILE A 150 17.85 -53.37 3.04
CA ILE A 150 18.68 -54.28 3.84
C ILE A 150 17.82 -55.39 4.45
N LEU A 151 16.65 -55.06 5.02
CA LEU A 151 15.69 -56.02 5.55
C LEU A 151 15.26 -57.06 4.51
N LYS A 152 15.04 -56.63 3.26
CA LYS A 152 14.66 -57.52 2.15
C LYS A 152 15.81 -58.46 1.74
N GLU A 153 17.05 -58.05 1.95
CA GLU A 153 18.26 -58.80 1.58
C GLU A 153 18.80 -59.67 2.72
N SER A 154 18.31 -59.51 3.96
CA SER A 154 18.75 -60.27 5.14
C SER A 154 17.80 -61.43 5.49
N GLU A 155 18.29 -62.67 5.50
CA GLU A 155 17.49 -63.86 5.82
C GLU A 155 17.36 -64.17 7.32
N ASP A 156 18.23 -63.65 8.21
CA ASP A 156 18.09 -63.92 9.65
C ASP A 156 18.89 -62.94 10.53
N ASN A 157 18.32 -62.58 11.70
CA ASN A 157 18.96 -61.98 12.90
C ASN A 157 19.21 -60.45 13.05
N GLY A 158 18.81 -59.56 12.11
CA GLY A 158 19.01 -58.09 12.25
C GLY A 158 17.75 -57.22 12.44
N GLN A 159 16.57 -57.82 12.45
CA GLN A 159 15.30 -57.14 12.16
C GLN A 159 14.94 -56.03 13.17
N GLU A 160 15.19 -56.22 14.45
CA GLU A 160 14.76 -55.30 15.51
C GLU A 160 15.48 -53.95 15.48
N LEU A 161 16.77 -53.92 15.11
CA LEU A 161 17.52 -52.68 14.93
C LEU A 161 16.96 -51.85 13.76
N TYR A 162 16.60 -52.52 12.66
CA TYR A 162 16.04 -51.84 11.49
C TYR A 162 14.63 -51.32 11.74
N TYR A 163 13.79 -52.07 12.48
CA TYR A 163 12.48 -51.59 12.90
C TYR A 163 12.59 -50.32 13.76
N ARG A 164 13.54 -50.29 14.71
CA ARG A 164 13.76 -49.11 15.55
C ARG A 164 14.13 -47.87 14.74
N VAL A 165 15.04 -48.01 13.77
CA VAL A 165 15.42 -46.86 12.94
C VAL A 165 14.25 -46.40 12.06
N ILE A 166 13.43 -47.32 11.55
CA ILE A 166 12.22 -46.94 10.80
C ILE A 166 11.23 -46.18 11.71
N GLU A 167 11.01 -46.63 12.95
CA GLU A 167 10.19 -45.89 13.92
C GLU A 167 10.74 -44.49 14.21
N ASP A 168 12.05 -44.37 14.48
CA ASP A 168 12.69 -43.09 14.78
C ASP A 168 12.55 -42.08 13.63
N GLU A 169 12.72 -42.54 12.38
CA GLU A 169 12.59 -41.68 11.19
C GLU A 169 11.12 -41.33 10.90
N LEU A 170 10.16 -42.20 11.21
CA LEU A 170 8.72 -41.86 11.14
C LEU A 170 8.36 -40.80 12.18
N SER A 171 8.85 -40.93 13.43
CA SER A 171 8.66 -39.90 14.46
C SER A 171 9.29 -38.56 14.08
N ARG A 172 10.44 -38.55 13.40
CA ARG A 172 11.02 -37.31 12.84
C ARG A 172 10.12 -36.66 11.79
N ILE A 173 9.53 -37.44 10.88
CA ILE A 173 8.59 -36.91 9.89
C ILE A 173 7.39 -36.26 10.59
N GLU A 174 6.82 -36.93 11.60
CA GLU A 174 5.69 -36.40 12.38
C GLU A 174 6.02 -35.07 13.07
N GLN A 175 7.24 -34.93 13.60
CA GLN A 175 7.73 -33.69 14.21
C GLN A 175 7.93 -32.55 13.21
N ILE A 176 8.33 -32.85 11.97
CA ILE A 176 8.53 -31.83 10.93
C ILE A 176 7.18 -31.38 10.34
N SER A 177 6.17 -32.25 10.35
CA SER A 177 4.85 -31.97 9.75
C SER A 177 3.80 -31.40 10.70
N SER A 178 4.03 -31.44 12.02
CA SER A 178 3.09 -31.00 13.08
C SER A 178 3.48 -29.67 13.70
#